data_AF-A0A9D8FVE6-F1
#
_entry.id   AF-A0A9D8FVE6-F1
#
_cell.length_a   1.000
_cell.length_b   1.000
_cell.length_c   1.000
_cell.angle_alpha   90.00
_cell.angle_beta   90.00
_cell.angle_gamma   90.00
#
_symmetry.space_group_name_H-M   'P 1'
#
loop_
_entity.id
_entity.type
_entity.pdbx_description
1 polymer ?
#
loop_
_entity_poly.entity_id
_entity_poly.type
_entity_poly.pdbx_seq_one_letter_code
_entity_poly.pdbx_strand_id
1 'polypeptide(L)'
;MERKVTAPIRKPRRVVERNIALLGDLMRFLLAEPKVLASLPSDFELVILPDDDPEMRLYNMRLLDAFARRDKPIVFARLQSSKRAHWRQAQPNLYVPIAV
;
A
#
# COMPACT_ATOMS: atom_id res chain seq x y z
N MET A 1 29.76 14.12 -5.00
CA MET A 1 28.47 14.04 -4.26
C MET A 1 27.37 14.55 -5.18
N GLU A 2 26.71 13.67 -5.93
CA GLU A 2 25.58 14.05 -6.78
C GLU A 2 24.33 14.23 -5.92
N ARG A 3 23.82 15.45 -5.86
CA ARG A 3 22.50 15.72 -5.30
C ARG A 3 21.47 15.15 -6.28
N LYS A 4 20.85 14.00 -5.96
CA LYS A 4 19.63 13.57 -6.66
C LYS A 4 18.58 14.65 -6.45
N VAL A 5 18.35 15.46 -7.47
CA VAL A 5 17.22 16.40 -7.52
C VAL A 5 15.96 15.54 -7.64
N THR A 6 15.39 15.14 -6.51
CA THR A 6 14.06 14.53 -6.48
C THR A 6 13.05 15.65 -6.73
N ALA A 7 12.43 15.64 -7.92
CA ALA A 7 11.32 16.54 -8.24
C ALA A 7 10.26 16.49 -7.11
N PRO A 8 9.61 17.62 -6.78
CA PRO A 8 8.65 17.67 -5.69
C PRO A 8 7.55 16.62 -5.91
N ILE A 9 7.36 15.75 -4.91
CA ILE A 9 6.33 14.72 -4.94
C ILE A 9 4.97 15.44 -4.85
N ARG A 10 4.30 15.60 -5.99
CA ARG A 10 2.99 16.26 -6.03
C ARG A 10 1.95 15.35 -5.42
N LYS A 11 1.30 15.82 -4.36
CA LYS A 11 0.24 15.13 -3.63
C LYS A 11 -1.05 15.11 -4.46
N PRO A 12 -1.57 13.94 -4.87
CA PRO A 12 -2.85 13.84 -5.55
C PRO A 12 -3.98 14.37 -4.67
N ARG A 13 -5.05 14.88 -5.29
CA ARG A 13 -6.21 15.40 -4.53
C ARG A 13 -6.81 14.30 -3.66
N ARG A 14 -7.03 14.61 -2.38
CA ARG A 14 -7.64 13.72 -1.38
C ARG A 14 -6.91 12.39 -1.17
N VAL A 15 -5.60 12.32 -1.42
CA VAL A 15 -4.83 11.07 -1.28
C VAL A 15 -4.87 10.50 0.13
N VAL A 16 -4.96 11.37 1.16
CA VAL A 16 -5.01 10.94 2.57
C VAL A 16 -6.35 10.27 2.85
N GLU A 17 -7.45 10.92 2.47
CA GLU A 17 -8.81 10.41 2.67
C GLU A 17 -9.00 9.09 1.92
N ARG A 18 -8.49 9.01 0.68
CA ARG A 18 -8.48 7.77 -0.10
C ARG A 18 -7.67 6.67 0.59
N ASN A 19 -6.46 6.96 1.08
CA ASN A 19 -5.65 5.99 1.81
C ASN A 19 -6.33 5.50 3.10
N ILE A 20 -6.95 6.39 3.88
CA ILE A 20 -7.71 6.02 5.09
C ILE A 20 -8.88 5.09 4.74
N ALA A 21 -9.60 5.41 3.66
CA ALA A 21 -10.71 4.59 3.17
C ALA A 21 -10.23 3.18 2.78
N LEU A 22 -9.16 3.10 1.99
CA LEU A 22 -8.58 1.84 1.52
C LEU A 22 -7.98 1.01 2.68
N LEU A 23 -7.37 1.68 3.66
CA LEU A 23 -6.89 1.04 4.88
C LEU A 23 -8.03 0.41 5.67
N GLY A 24 -9.13 1.14 5.88
CA GLY A 24 -10.29 0.61 6.59
C GLY A 24 -10.89 -0.62 5.90
N ASP A 25 -10.95 -0.60 4.57
CA ASP A 25 -11.40 -1.74 3.78
C ASP A 25 -10.41 -2.93 3.85
N LEU A 26 -9.10 -2.67 3.86
CA LEU A 26 -8.07 -3.72 3.99
C LEU A 26 -8.11 -4.37 5.38
N MET A 27 -8.29 -3.57 6.44
CA MET A 27 -8.43 -4.09 7.79
C MET A 27 -9.65 -5.01 7.93
N ARG A 28 -10.78 -4.66 7.29
CA ARG A 28 -11.95 -5.54 7.24
C ARG A 28 -11.63 -6.88 6.57
N PHE A 29 -10.85 -6.88 5.49
CA PHE A 29 -10.42 -8.11 4.83
C PHE A 29 -9.49 -8.95 5.71
N LEU A 30 -8.46 -8.33 6.33
CA LEU A 30 -7.51 -9.03 7.19
C LEU A 30 -8.17 -9.66 8.43
N LEU A 31 -9.17 -8.99 9.01
CA LEU A 31 -9.96 -9.53 10.11
C LEU A 31 -10.89 -10.67 9.68
N ALA A 32 -11.36 -10.66 8.42
CA ALA A 32 -12.19 -11.73 7.87
C ALA A 32 -11.35 -12.97 7.47
N GLU A 33 -10.05 -12.80 7.23
CA GLU A 33 -9.12 -13.86 6.81
C GLU A 33 -7.93 -13.99 7.78
N PRO A 34 -8.12 -14.59 8.97
CA PRO A 34 -7.09 -14.65 10.02
C PRO A 34 -5.79 -15.33 9.58
N LYS A 35 -5.86 -16.26 8.63
CA LYS A 35 -4.70 -16.96 8.06
C LYS A 35 -3.79 -16.00 7.30
N VAL A 36 -4.36 -15.04 6.57
CA VAL A 36 -3.61 -14.03 5.84
C VAL A 36 -2.97 -13.06 6.82
N LEU A 37 -3.71 -12.61 7.83
CA LEU A 37 -3.17 -11.74 8.88
C LEU A 37 -1.99 -12.41 9.61
N ALA A 38 -2.10 -13.69 9.93
CA ALA A 38 -1.02 -14.45 10.58
C ALA A 38 0.24 -14.64 9.70
N SER A 39 0.13 -14.46 8.38
CA SER A 39 1.26 -14.53 7.45
C SER A 39 2.02 -13.20 7.30
N LEU A 40 1.46 -12.10 7.82
CA LEU A 40 2.12 -10.80 7.76
C LEU A 40 3.19 -10.68 8.87
N PRO A 41 4.26 -9.89 8.64
CA PRO A 41 5.24 -9.60 9.68
C PRO A 41 4.60 -8.92 10.90
N SER A 42 5.18 -9.09 12.08
CA SER A 42 4.68 -8.47 13.32
C SER A 42 4.86 -6.94 13.36
N ASP A 43 5.85 -6.41 12.64
CA ASP A 43 6.07 -4.98 12.44
C ASP A 43 6.44 -4.75 10.97
N PHE A 44 5.66 -3.93 10.27
CA PHE A 44 5.85 -3.67 8.84
C PHE A 44 5.32 -2.30 8.42
N GLU A 45 5.79 -1.82 7.27
CA GLU A 45 5.25 -0.65 6.60
C GLU A 45 4.28 -1.07 5.50
N LEU A 46 3.03 -0.63 5.62
CA LEU A 46 2.01 -0.91 4.61
C LEU A 46 2.05 0.14 3.49
N VAL A 47 2.16 -0.32 2.25
CA VAL A 47 2.00 0.51 1.06
C VAL A 47 0.79 0.04 0.26
N ILE A 48 -0.21 0.91 0.15
CA ILE A 48 -1.42 0.64 -0.62
C ILE A 48 -1.18 1.03 -2.09
N LEU A 49 -1.37 0.07 -2.99
CA LEU A 49 -1.18 0.24 -4.42
C LEU A 49 -2.48 -0.05 -5.17
N PRO A 50 -3.29 0.97 -5.47
CA PRO A 50 -4.46 0.79 -6.31
C PRO A 50 -4.04 0.45 -7.75
N ASP A 51 -4.58 -0.64 -8.30
CA ASP A 51 -4.28 -1.08 -9.67
C ASP A 51 -4.94 -0.15 -10.71
N ASP A 52 -6.05 0.49 -10.36
CA ASP A 52 -6.88 1.34 -11.21
C ASP A 52 -6.69 2.86 -10.98
N ASP A 53 -5.85 3.26 -10.02
CA ASP A 53 -5.44 4.67 -9.80
C ASP A 53 -3.92 4.80 -10.01
N PRO A 54 -3.45 4.97 -11.27
CA PRO A 54 -2.03 5.03 -11.58
C PRO A 54 -1.34 6.27 -10.99
N GLU A 55 -2.06 7.36 -10.77
CA GLU A 55 -1.55 8.57 -10.13
C GLU A 55 -1.21 8.30 -8.66
N MET A 56 -2.14 7.67 -7.94
CA MET A 56 -1.97 7.29 -6.54
C MET A 56 -0.88 6.23 -6.37
N ARG A 57 -0.80 5.26 -7.29
CA ARG A 57 0.28 4.26 -7.31
C ARG A 57 1.65 4.92 -7.46
N LEU A 58 1.81 5.82 -8.42
CA LEU A 58 3.08 6.52 -8.64
C LEU A 58 3.46 7.39 -7.44
N TYR A 59 2.49 8.08 -6.84
CA TYR A 59 2.72 8.88 -5.64
C TYR A 59 3.19 8.03 -4.46
N ASN A 60 2.50 6.92 -4.16
CA ASN A 60 2.85 6.03 -3.05
C ASN A 60 4.21 5.34 -3.27
N MET A 61 4.59 5.01 -4.51
CA MET A 61 5.92 4.49 -4.84
C MET A 61 7.02 5.54 -4.63
N ARG A 62 6.80 6.79 -5.04
CA ARG A 62 7.77 7.88 -4.79
C ARG A 62 7.94 8.17 -3.30
N LEU A 63 6.87 8.05 -2.52
CA LEU A 63 6.95 8.15 -1.06
C LEU A 63 7.77 7.01 -0.48
N LEU A 64 7.60 5.78 -0.98
CA LEU A 64 8.43 4.67 -0.55
C LEU A 64 9.91 4.93 -0.84
N ASP A 65 10.27 5.33 -2.07
CA ASP A 65 11.66 5.63 -2.41
C ASP A 65 12.29 6.73 -1.53
N ALA A 66 11.48 7.68 -1.07
CA ALA A 66 11.94 8.80 -0.27
C ALA A 66 11.97 8.52 1.24
N PHE A 67 11.09 7.65 1.74
CA PHE A 67 10.83 7.50 3.18
C PHE A 67 10.87 6.06 3.70
N ALA A 68 11.12 5.07 2.83
CA ALA A 68 11.22 3.67 3.23
C ALA A 68 12.27 3.49 4.32
N ARG A 69 11.84 2.93 5.44
CA ARG A 69 12.72 2.55 6.53
C ARG A 69 13.39 1.23 6.19
N ARG A 70 14.72 1.24 6.08
CA ARG A 70 15.51 0.03 5.75
C ARG A 70 15.36 -1.09 6.79
N ASP A 71 14.99 -0.75 8.02
CA ASP A 71 14.84 -1.65 9.16
C ASP A 71 13.46 -2.33 9.24
N LYS A 72 12.49 -1.94 8.39
CA LYS A 72 11.13 -2.51 8.43
C LYS A 72 10.76 -3.20 7.12
N PRO A 73 10.18 -4.42 7.18
CA PRO A 73 9.65 -5.06 5.99
C PRO A 73 8.48 -4.23 5.43
N ILE A 74 8.40 -4.14 4.11
CA ILE A 74 7.35 -3.40 3.41
C ILE A 74 6.32 -4.39 2.89
N VAL A 75 5.06 -4.22 3.25
CA VAL A 75 3.94 -5.02 2.71
C VAL A 75 3.22 -4.20 1.67
N PHE A 76 3.14 -4.75 0.45
CA PHE A 76 2.38 -4.13 -0.63
C PHE A 76 0.97 -4.72 -0.67
N ALA A 77 -0.03 -3.87 -0.49
CA ALA A 77 -1.42 -4.22 -0.70
C ALA A 77 -1.86 -3.75 -2.09
N ARG A 78 -1.95 -4.67 -3.06
CA ARG A 78 -2.49 -4.38 -4.39
C ARG A 78 -3.99 -4.61 -4.39
N LEU A 79 -4.75 -3.61 -4.83
CA LEU A 79 -6.20 -3.62 -4.77
C LEU A 79 -6.86 -2.83 -5.91
N GLN A 80 -8.09 -3.17 -6.25
CA GLN A 80 -8.91 -2.37 -7.17
C GLN A 80 -9.77 -1.38 -6.37
N SER A 81 -9.45 -0.09 -6.45
CA SER A 81 -10.13 0.97 -5.69
C SER A 81 -11.58 1.22 -6.12
N SER A 82 -11.92 0.88 -7.36
CA SER A 82 -13.27 0.88 -7.93
C SER A 82 -14.15 -0.26 -7.40
N LYS A 83 -13.56 -1.34 -6.88
CA LYS A 83 -14.30 -2.51 -6.39
C LYS A 83 -14.48 -2.54 -4.87
N ARG A 84 -14.32 -1.41 -4.17
CA ARG A 84 -14.38 -1.30 -2.70
C ARG A 84 -15.56 -2.03 -2.04
N ALA A 85 -16.73 -2.04 -2.67
CA ALA A 85 -17.92 -2.73 -2.16
C ALA A 85 -17.87 -4.27 -2.29
N HIS A 86 -16.97 -4.82 -3.12
CA HIS A 86 -16.93 -6.24 -3.50
C HIS A 86 -15.61 -6.93 -3.10
N TRP A 87 -14.83 -6.40 -2.16
CA TRP A 87 -13.53 -6.98 -1.80
C TRP A 87 -13.58 -8.40 -1.21
N ARG A 88 -14.75 -8.84 -0.72
CA ARG A 88 -14.98 -10.27 -0.41
C ARG A 88 -14.85 -11.18 -1.64
N GLN A 89 -15.09 -10.65 -2.84
CA GLN A 89 -15.02 -11.37 -4.11
C GLN A 89 -13.76 -11.01 -4.92
N ALA A 90 -13.16 -9.83 -4.68
CA ALA A 90 -12.05 -9.32 -5.49
C ALA A 90 -10.65 -9.75 -5.01
N GLN A 91 -10.52 -10.44 -3.86
CA GLN A 91 -9.27 -10.97 -3.28
C GLN A 91 -8.05 -10.03 -3.46
N PRO A 92 -7.80 -9.08 -2.54
CA PRO A 92 -6.62 -8.24 -2.63
C PRO A 92 -5.35 -9.09 -2.59
N ASN A 93 -4.41 -8.80 -3.48
CA ASN A 93 -3.13 -9.50 -3.54
C ASN A 93 -2.13 -8.79 -2.62
N LEU A 94 -1.79 -9.45 -1.51
CA LEU A 94 -0.76 -9.00 -0.58
C LEU A 94 0.58 -9.60 -0.98
N TYR A 95 1.55 -8.75 -1.24
CA TYR A 95 2.92 -9.15 -1.54
C TYR A 95 3.83 -8.74 -0.39
N VAL A 96 4.51 -9.72 0.18
CA VAL A 96 5.59 -9.53 1.16
C VAL A 96 6.90 -9.88 0.46
N PRO A 97 7.76 -8.90 0.14
CA PRO A 97 9.10 -9.20 -0.35
C PRO A 97 9.89 -9.82 0.81
N ILE A 98 10.20 -11.11 0.68
CA ILE A 98 11.13 -11.79 1.58
C ILE A 98 12.52 -11.28 1.21
N ALA A 99 13.19 -10.58 2.13
CA ALA A 99 14.61 -10.29 1.98
C ALA A 99 15.37 -11.63 2.05
N VAL A 100 15.91 -12.08 0.92
CA VAL A 100 16.84 -13.21 0.80
C VAL A 100 18.25 -12.78 1.14
#